data_AF-A0AA50F4Z3-F1
#
_entry.id   AF-A0AA50F4Z3-F1
#
_cell.length_a   1.000
_cell.length_b   1.000
_cell.length_c   1.000
_cell.angle_alpha   90.00
_cell.angle_beta   90.00
_cell.angle_gamma   90.00
#
_symmetry.space_group_name_H-M   'P 1'
#
loop_
_entity.id
_entity.type
_entity.pdbx_description
1 polymer ?
#
loop_
_entity_poly.entity_id
_entity_poly.type
_entity_poly.pdbx_seq_one_letter_code
_entity_poly.pdbx_strand_id
1 'polypeptide(L)'
;GTVEAKDGKLIVEGKAIEVYAEKDPAAIPWGKVGAEYIVESTGVFTTTEKASAHLKGGAKKVVISAPSADAPMFVCGVNLDAY
;
A
#
# COMPACT_ATOMS: atom_id res chain seq x y z
N GLY A 1 -5.65 8.54 -20.41
CA GLY A 1 -5.10 9.83 -19.96
C GLY A 1 -3.67 10.03 -20.36
N THR A 2 -3.11 11.19 -20.00
CA THR A 2 -1.70 11.55 -20.14
C THR A 2 -0.87 11.05 -18.96
N VAL A 3 0.41 10.76 -19.21
CA VAL A 3 1.38 10.31 -18.20
C VAL A 3 2.71 11.02 -18.44
N GLU A 4 3.28 11.63 -17.41
CA GLU A 4 4.60 12.26 -17.46
C GLU A 4 5.37 12.07 -16.13
N ALA A 5 6.70 12.13 -16.19
CA ALA A 5 7.55 12.17 -15.02
C ALA A 5 8.10 13.59 -14.85
N LYS A 6 7.85 14.22 -13.70
CA LYS A 6 8.21 15.60 -13.44
C LYS A 6 8.52 15.82 -11.96
N ASP A 7 9.62 16.53 -11.67
CA ASP A 7 10.02 16.89 -10.31
C ASP A 7 10.10 15.71 -9.33
N GLY A 8 10.55 14.54 -9.82
CA GLY A 8 10.64 13.30 -9.03
C GLY A 8 9.30 12.60 -8.77
N LYS A 9 8.21 13.08 -9.38
CA LYS A 9 6.85 12.55 -9.24
C LYS A 9 6.35 11.96 -10.54
N LEU A 10 5.40 11.04 -10.43
CA LEU A 10 4.60 10.57 -11.54
C LEU A 10 3.36 11.47 -11.65
N ILE A 11 3.12 12.06 -12.81
CA ILE A 11 1.92 12.85 -13.07
C ILE A 11 0.98 12.05 -13.98
N VAL A 12 -0.21 11.73 -13.48
CA VAL A 12 -1.25 11.01 -14.23
C VAL A 12 -2.46 11.90 -14.35
N GLU A 13 -2.83 12.29 -15.57
CA GLU A 13 -3.97 13.18 -15.82
C GLU A 13 -3.90 14.48 -14.99
N GLY A 14 -2.70 15.05 -14.87
CA GLY A 14 -2.42 16.27 -14.09
C GLY A 14 -2.32 16.05 -12.57
N LYS A 15 -2.53 14.84 -12.06
CA LYS A 15 -2.41 14.51 -10.63
C LYS A 15 -1.00 14.03 -10.32
N ALA A 16 -0.32 14.72 -9.40
CA ALA A 16 1.01 14.34 -8.94
C ALA A 16 0.94 13.18 -7.92
N ILE A 17 1.81 12.19 -8.11
CA ILE A 17 1.92 10.99 -7.28
C ILE A 17 3.37 10.92 -6.78
N GLU A 18 3.52 10.83 -5.46
CA GLU A 18 4.83 10.63 -4.82
C GLU A 18 5.35 9.22 -5.10
N VAL A 19 6.64 9.12 -5.41
CA VAL A 19 7.29 7.85 -5.74
C VAL A 19 8.45 7.63 -4.76
N TYR A 20 8.48 6.44 -4.17
CA TYR A 20 9.53 6.01 -3.24
C TYR A 20 10.18 4.74 -3.78
N ALA A 21 11.48 4.59 -3.50
CA ALA A 21 12.28 3.44 -3.92
C ALA A 21 12.94 2.78 -2.71
N GLU A 22 12.11 2.36 -1.75
CA GLU A 22 12.56 1.75 -0.50
C GLU A 22 12.37 0.23 -0.51
N LYS A 23 13.36 -0.50 0.03
CA LYS A 23 13.25 -1.95 0.22
C LYS A 23 12.54 -2.32 1.53
N ASP A 24 12.69 -1.48 2.56
CA ASP A 24 12.01 -1.65 3.84
C ASP A 24 10.69 -0.86 3.84
N PRO A 25 9.52 -1.51 3.97
CA PRO A 25 8.23 -0.83 4.03
C PRO A 25 8.12 0.22 5.14
N ALA A 26 8.88 0.06 6.23
CA ALA A 26 8.90 0.99 7.36
C ALA A 26 9.63 2.30 7.04
N ALA A 27 10.50 2.31 6.03
CA ALA A 27 11.22 3.51 5.60
C ALA A 27 10.35 4.45 4.75
N ILE A 28 9.23 3.96 4.21
CA ILE A 28 8.35 4.75 3.36
C ILE A 28 7.47 5.66 4.22
N PRO A 29 7.52 6.99 4.02
CA PRO A 29 6.86 7.94 4.91
C PRO A 29 5.38 8.15 4.56
N TRP A 30 4.57 7.09 4.61
CA TRP A 30 3.13 7.10 4.32
C TRP A 30 2.37 8.23 5.01
N GLY A 31 2.68 8.47 6.28
CA GLY A 31 2.06 9.53 7.08
C GLY A 31 2.31 10.94 6.53
N LYS A 32 3.45 11.19 5.86
CA LYS A 32 3.78 12.50 5.27
C LYS A 32 2.92 12.82 4.04
N VAL A 33 2.49 11.80 3.31
CA VAL A 33 1.71 11.94 2.07
C VAL A 33 0.21 11.71 2.29
N GLY A 34 -0.21 11.44 3.52
CA GLY A 34 -1.60 11.15 3.85
C GLY A 34 -2.10 9.80 3.35
N ALA A 35 -1.20 8.86 3.05
CA ALA A 35 -1.56 7.51 2.61
C ALA A 35 -2.00 6.66 3.80
N GLU A 36 -3.32 6.55 4.00
CA GLU A 36 -3.90 5.81 5.14
C GLU A 36 -4.03 4.30 4.86
N TYR A 37 -4.34 3.92 3.62
CA TYR A 37 -4.56 2.55 3.18
C TYR A 37 -3.46 2.15 2.21
N ILE A 38 -2.71 1.11 2.55
CA ILE A 38 -1.62 0.60 1.70
C ILE A 38 -2.03 -0.73 1.09
N VAL A 39 -1.90 -0.84 -0.22
CA VAL A 39 -2.01 -2.12 -0.93
C VAL A 39 -0.62 -2.74 -0.99
N GLU A 40 -0.41 -3.80 -0.23
CA GLU A 40 0.83 -4.57 -0.26
C GLU A 40 0.77 -5.55 -1.43
N SER A 41 1.34 -5.13 -2.56
CA SER A 41 1.33 -5.84 -3.85
C SER A 41 2.71 -6.26 -4.34
N THR A 42 3.70 -6.33 -3.45
CA THR A 42 5.04 -6.85 -3.79
C THR A 42 5.09 -8.38 -3.82
N GLY A 43 4.16 -9.04 -3.12
CA GLY A 43 4.16 -10.50 -2.92
C GLY A 43 5.17 -11.01 -1.87
N VAL A 44 5.93 -10.12 -1.22
CA VAL A 44 6.97 -10.48 -0.24
C VAL A 44 6.47 -10.40 1.20
N PHE A 45 5.64 -9.41 1.52
CA PHE A 45 5.14 -9.13 2.87
C PHE A 45 3.72 -9.68 3.07
N THR A 46 3.56 -10.99 2.93
CA THR A 46 2.24 -11.66 2.90
C THR A 46 1.72 -12.17 4.25
N THR A 47 2.42 -11.89 5.35
CA THR A 47 1.95 -12.18 6.72
C THR A 47 1.64 -10.89 7.46
N THR A 48 0.81 -10.98 8.49
CA THR A 48 0.42 -9.84 9.34
C THR A 48 1.65 -9.17 9.95
N GLU A 49 2.62 -9.96 10.45
CA GLU A 49 3.87 -9.44 10.98
C GLU A 49 4.66 -8.63 9.94
N LYS A 50 4.86 -9.21 8.74
CA LYS A 50 5.64 -8.58 7.67
C LYS A 50 4.97 -7.32 7.14
N ALA A 51 3.66 -7.38 6.88
CA ALA A 51 2.86 -6.27 6.39
C ALA A 51 2.73 -5.14 7.42
N SER A 52 2.81 -5.45 8.73
CA SER A 52 2.76 -4.44 9.79
C SER A 52 3.90 -3.41 9.72
N ALA A 53 4.97 -3.69 8.97
CA ALA A 53 6.06 -2.76 8.72
C ALA A 53 5.55 -1.43 8.11
N HIS A 54 4.51 -1.45 7.27
CA HIS A 54 3.90 -0.23 6.73
C HIS A 54 3.30 0.68 7.80
N LEU A 55 2.81 0.12 8.91
CA LEU A 55 2.22 0.90 10.00
C LEU A 55 3.26 1.81 10.66
N LYS A 56 4.53 1.38 10.67
CA LYS A 56 5.66 2.20 11.17
C LYS A 56 5.90 3.44 10.29
N GLY A 57 5.62 3.35 9.00
CA GLY A 57 5.68 4.47 8.06
C GLY A 57 4.51 5.46 8.18
N GLY A 58 3.52 5.17 9.03
CA GLY A 58 2.35 6.02 9.28
C GLY A 58 1.08 5.61 8.53
N ALA A 59 1.06 4.42 7.91
CA ALA A 59 -0.16 3.85 7.37
C ALA A 59 -1.14 3.49 8.50
N LYS A 60 -2.45 3.52 8.21
CA LYS A 60 -3.51 3.11 9.15
C LYS A 60 -4.00 1.69 8.91
N LYS A 61 -4.03 1.26 7.65
CA LYS A 61 -4.46 -0.09 7.25
C LYS A 61 -3.60 -0.61 6.10
N VAL A 62 -3.43 -1.93 6.06
CA VAL A 62 -2.73 -2.63 4.99
C VAL A 62 -3.64 -3.70 4.41
N VAL A 63 -3.75 -3.74 3.08
CA VAL A 63 -4.47 -4.75 2.31
C VAL A 63 -3.43 -5.57 1.55
N ILE A 64 -3.28 -6.84 1.91
CA ILE A 64 -2.34 -7.75 1.25
C ILE A 64 -3.02 -8.28 -0.02
N SER A 65 -2.43 -8.04 -1.20
CA SER A 65 -3.03 -8.42 -2.49
C SER A 65 -2.70 -9.87 -2.91
N ALA A 66 -2.39 -10.73 -1.95
CA ALA A 66 -2.01 -12.12 -2.14
C ALA A 66 -2.57 -12.97 -0.97
N PRO A 67 -2.71 -14.29 -1.15
CA PRO A 67 -3.09 -15.17 -0.05
C PRO A 67 -2.16 -14.99 1.15
N SER A 68 -2.75 -14.78 2.32
CA SER A 68 -2.02 -14.64 3.58
C SER A 68 -2.22 -15.88 4.43
N ALA A 69 -1.18 -16.24 5.19
CA ALA A 69 -1.26 -17.36 6.13
C ALA A 69 -2.05 -17.02 7.40
N ASP A 70 -2.15 -15.73 7.74
CA ASP A 70 -2.66 -15.27 9.05
C ASP A 70 -3.60 -14.06 8.99
N ALA A 71 -3.61 -13.30 7.89
CA ALA A 71 -4.51 -12.16 7.76
C ALA A 71 -5.94 -12.60 7.35
N PRO A 72 -6.99 -11.93 7.86
CA PRO A 72 -8.35 -12.14 7.38
C PRO A 72 -8.47 -11.88 5.86
N MET A 73 -9.17 -12.77 5.16
CA MET A 73 -9.33 -12.70 3.70
C MET A 73 -10.78 -12.40 3.33
N PHE A 74 -10.96 -11.41 2.47
CA PHE A 74 -12.27 -10.95 2.01
C PHE A 74 -12.33 -11.00 0.49
N VAL A 75 -13.45 -11.50 -0.02
CA VAL A 75 -13.80 -11.53 -1.44
C VAL A 75 -15.01 -10.64 -1.63
N CYS A 76 -14.83 -9.59 -2.42
CA CYS A 76 -15.90 -8.65 -2.77
C CYS A 76 -17.09 -9.40 -3.39
N GLY A 77 -18.28 -9.20 -2.82
CA GLY A 77 -19.50 -9.87 -3.26
C GLY A 77 -19.71 -11.30 -2.71
N VAL A 78 -18.82 -11.79 -1.85
CA VAL A 78 -18.96 -13.13 -1.22
C VAL A 78 -19.02 -13.02 0.31
N ASN A 79 -18.03 -12.40 0.94
CA ASN A 79 -17.92 -12.31 2.41
C ASN A 79 -17.40 -10.96 2.91
N LEU A 80 -17.54 -9.89 2.10
CA LEU A 80 -17.06 -8.55 2.45
C LEU A 80 -17.80 -7.93 3.65
N ASP A 81 -19.02 -8.39 3.93
CA ASP A 81 -19.83 -8.02 5.08
C ASP A 81 -19.23 -8.46 6.43
N ALA A 82 -18.28 -9.39 6.41
CA ALA A 82 -17.53 -9.83 7.59
C ALA A 82 -16.30 -8.95 7.93
N TYR A 83 -16.04 -7.90 7.14
CA TYR A 83 -14.93 -6.97 7.33
C TYR A 83 -15.12 -6.01 8.50
#